data_AF-A0A1F8JHV4-F1
#
_entry.id   AF-A0A1F8JHV4-F1
#
_cell.length_a   1.000
_cell.length_b   1.000
_cell.length_c   1.000
_cell.angle_alpha   90.00
_cell.angle_beta   90.00
_cell.angle_gamma   90.00
#
_symmetry.space_group_name_H-M   'P 1'
#
loop_
_entity.id
_entity.type
_entity.pdbx_description
1 polymer ?
#
loop_
_entity_poly.entity_id
_entity_poly.type
_entity_poly.pdbx_seq_one_letter_code
_entity_poly.pdbx_strand_id
1 'polypeptide(L)'
;MGNISPLSNEDKKAYKVQFERGSDLLKKSSEDYINCMEPNKKMQLKKTMDETISAMNSILNNVLKEEGKKYQTKLQSDYNNLIQSPDEKSRSKLNSDVDDIERRI
;
A
#
# COMPACT_ATOMS: atom_id res chain seq x y z
N MET A 1 8.41 -28.86 10.05
CA MET A 1 7.66 -28.16 8.98
C MET A 1 6.46 -27.51 9.65
N GLY A 2 6.45 -26.17 9.77
CA GLY A 2 5.38 -25.46 10.49
C GLY A 2 4.07 -25.55 9.71
N ASN A 3 3.05 -26.16 10.32
CA ASN A 3 1.68 -26.14 9.81
C ASN A 3 1.19 -24.68 9.85
N ILE A 4 1.14 -24.01 8.70
CA ILE A 4 0.47 -22.72 8.57
C ILE A 4 -1.02 -23.02 8.49
N SER A 5 -1.68 -23.01 9.65
CA SER A 5 -3.15 -23.10 9.71
C SER A 5 -3.78 -22.04 8.81
N PRO A 6 -4.84 -22.37 8.04
CA PRO A 6 -5.52 -21.39 7.22
C PRO A 6 -6.10 -20.26 8.10
N LEU A 7 -5.97 -19.02 7.64
CA LEU A 7 -6.53 -17.83 8.31
C LEU A 7 -8.02 -18.01 8.56
N SER A 8 -8.48 -17.59 9.74
CA SER A 8 -9.91 -17.55 10.06
C SER A 8 -10.63 -16.50 9.21
N ASN A 9 -11.95 -16.63 9.07
CA ASN A 9 -12.75 -15.62 8.36
C ASN A 9 -12.74 -14.26 9.08
N GLU A 10 -12.59 -14.25 10.40
CA GLU A 10 -12.47 -13.04 11.20
C GLU A 10 -11.14 -12.32 10.92
N ASP A 11 -10.03 -13.07 10.86
CA ASP A 11 -8.73 -12.51 10.51
C ASP A 11 -8.73 -11.91 9.11
N LYS A 12 -9.33 -12.61 8.13
CA LYS A 12 -9.45 -12.09 6.75
C LYS A 12 -10.23 -10.78 6.70
N LYS A 13 -11.35 -10.70 7.43
CA LYS A 13 -12.14 -9.47 7.53
C LYS A 13 -11.36 -8.34 8.20
N ALA A 14 -10.62 -8.64 9.26
CA ALA A 14 -9.78 -7.66 9.93
C ALA A 14 -8.67 -7.13 9.01
N TYR A 15 -8.00 -8.03 8.28
CA TYR A 15 -6.99 -7.66 7.30
C TYR A 15 -7.54 -6.82 6.15
N LYS A 16 -8.73 -7.16 5.64
CA LYS A 16 -9.41 -6.35 4.63
C LYS A 16 -9.65 -4.92 5.11
N VAL A 17 -10.24 -4.74 6.29
CA VAL A 17 -10.49 -3.42 6.88
C VAL A 17 -9.18 -2.64 7.10
N GLN A 18 -8.11 -3.31 7.53
CA GLN A 18 -6.80 -2.67 7.70
C GLN A 18 -6.20 -2.25 6.34
N PHE A 19 -6.37 -3.07 5.31
CA PHE A 19 -5.90 -2.76 3.97
C PHE A 19 -6.66 -1.58 3.37
N GLU A 20 -7.99 -1.54 3.49
CA GLU A 20 -8.84 -0.41 3.05
C GLU A 20 -8.41 0.89 3.73
N ARG A 21 -8.15 0.88 5.04
CA ARG A 21 -7.63 2.05 5.75
C ARG A 21 -6.24 2.49 5.26
N GLY A 22 -5.37 1.53 4.95
CA GLY A 22 -4.05 1.80 4.37
C GLY A 22 -4.17 2.39 2.97
N SER A 23 -5.07 1.85 2.15
CA SER A 23 -5.42 2.35 0.81
C SER A 23 -5.84 3.81 0.86
N ASP A 24 -6.79 4.16 1.73
CA ASP A 24 -7.25 5.54 1.92
C ASP A 24 -6.13 6.48 2.39
N LEU A 25 -5.34 6.06 3.37
CA LEU A 25 -4.24 6.86 3.90
C LEU A 25 -3.16 7.09 2.84
N LEU A 26 -2.82 6.08 2.05
CA LEU A 26 -1.83 6.18 0.97
C LEU A 26 -2.31 7.09 -0.16
N LYS A 27 -3.57 6.96 -0.59
CA LYS A 27 -4.19 7.81 -1.61
C LYS A 27 -4.16 9.28 -1.20
N LYS A 28 -4.60 9.58 0.02
CA LYS A 28 -4.57 10.95 0.55
C LYS A 28 -3.15 11.49 0.72
N SER A 29 -2.25 10.69 1.29
CA SER A 29 -0.87 11.13 1.56
C SER A 29 -0.09 11.35 0.26
N SER A 30 -0.33 10.53 -0.77
CA SER A 30 0.31 10.70 -2.08
C SER A 30 -0.19 11.94 -2.80
N GLU A 31 -1.49 12.25 -2.71
CA GLU A 31 -2.06 13.51 -3.20
C GLU A 31 -1.46 14.74 -2.51
N ASP A 32 -1.37 14.72 -1.18
CA ASP A 32 -0.74 15.81 -0.45
C ASP A 32 0.76 15.91 -0.78
N TYR A 33 1.44 14.77 -0.98
CA TYR A 33 2.88 14.72 -1.26
C TYR A 33 3.25 15.36 -2.60
N ILE A 34 2.48 15.08 -3.66
CA ILE A 34 2.74 15.67 -4.99
C ILE A 34 2.57 17.19 -4.98
N ASN A 35 1.64 17.70 -4.18
CA ASN A 35 1.30 19.12 -4.10
C ASN A 35 2.07 19.88 -3.00
N CYS A 36 2.80 19.18 -2.12
CA CYS A 36 3.48 19.80 -1.00
C CYS A 36 4.79 20.49 -1.43
N MET A 37 4.84 21.81 -1.22
CA MET A 37 6.04 22.64 -1.42
C MET A 37 6.87 22.79 -0.14
N GLU A 38 6.28 22.56 1.04
CA GLU A 38 6.99 22.67 2.32
C GLU A 38 7.83 21.41 2.59
N PRO A 39 9.16 21.52 2.72
CA PRO A 39 10.03 20.34 2.80
C PRO A 39 9.79 19.43 4.00
N ASN A 40 9.52 19.97 5.19
CA ASN A 40 9.34 19.16 6.39
C ASN A 40 8.05 18.35 6.33
N LYS A 41 6.95 18.98 5.91
CA LYS A 41 5.67 18.33 5.66
C LYS A 41 5.81 17.30 4.54
N LYS A 42 6.55 17.59 3.48
CA LYS A 42 6.82 16.62 2.40
C LYS A 42 7.57 15.38 2.91
N MET A 43 8.56 15.58 3.79
CA MET A 43 9.27 14.48 4.45
C MET A 43 8.34 13.66 5.37
N GLN A 44 7.48 14.32 6.14
CA GLN A 44 6.50 13.62 6.99
C GLN A 44 5.50 12.81 6.17
N LEU A 45 4.98 13.37 5.07
CA LEU A 45 4.09 12.67 4.14
C LEU A 45 4.78 11.45 3.52
N LYS A 46 6.05 11.58 3.12
CA LYS A 46 6.84 10.43 2.65
C LYS A 46 6.92 9.34 3.73
N LYS A 47 7.25 9.71 4.97
CA LYS A 47 7.33 8.75 6.09
C LYS A 47 6.00 8.03 6.31
N THR A 48 4.88 8.76 6.29
CA THR A 48 3.54 8.17 6.38
C THR A 48 3.29 7.16 5.25
N MET A 49 3.66 7.49 4.01
CA MET A 49 3.53 6.56 2.89
C MET A 49 4.44 5.33 3.03
N ASP A 50 5.70 5.51 3.44
CA ASP A 50 6.66 4.40 3.68
C ASP A 50 6.08 3.39 4.68
N GLU A 51 5.57 3.89 5.82
CA GLU A 51 4.97 3.07 6.88
C GLU A 51 3.69 2.38 6.40
N THR A 52 2.86 3.09 5.63
CA THR A 52 1.60 2.56 5.09
C THR A 52 1.85 1.43 4.08
N ILE A 53 2.79 1.63 3.16
CA ILE A 53 3.19 0.60 2.17
C ILE A 53 3.74 -0.64 2.89
N SER A 54 4.56 -0.47 3.92
CA SER A 54 5.10 -1.58 4.71
C SER A 54 3.99 -2.40 5.39
N ALA A 55 3.00 -1.72 5.98
CA ALA A 55 1.84 -2.37 6.59
C ALA A 55 1.00 -3.12 5.54
N MET A 56 0.67 -2.48 4.42
CA MET A 56 -0.09 -3.09 3.32
C MET A 56 0.63 -4.33 2.76
N ASN A 57 1.94 -4.25 2.55
CA ASN A 57 2.76 -5.37 2.09
C ASN A 57 2.76 -6.55 3.07
N SER A 58 2.76 -6.27 4.38
CA SER A 58 2.65 -7.29 5.42
C SER A 58 1.29 -8.00 5.38
N ILE A 59 0.21 -7.25 5.16
CA ILE A 59 -1.14 -7.81 4.99
C ILE A 59 -1.20 -8.73 3.76
N LEU A 60 -0.61 -8.30 2.63
CA LEU A 60 -0.57 -9.10 1.41
C LEU A 60 0.11 -10.46 1.59
N ASN A 61 1.22 -10.50 2.33
CA ASN A 61 1.90 -11.75 2.65
C ASN A 61 1.01 -12.71 3.45
N ASN A 62 0.25 -12.17 4.39
CA ASN A 62 -0.63 -12.97 5.24
C ASN A 62 -1.85 -13.48 4.48
N VAL A 63 -2.51 -12.62 3.69
CA VAL A 63 -3.78 -12.97 3.04
C VAL A 63 -3.58 -13.76 1.74
N LEU A 64 -2.68 -13.29 0.87
CA LEU A 64 -2.55 -13.80 -0.51
C LEU A 64 -1.34 -14.71 -0.70
N LYS A 65 -0.50 -14.89 0.34
CA LYS A 65 0.68 -15.78 0.32
C LYS A 65 1.58 -15.49 -0.89
N GLU A 66 1.76 -16.47 -1.79
CA GLU A 66 2.62 -16.33 -2.97
C GLU A 66 2.12 -15.29 -3.99
N GLU A 67 0.80 -15.13 -4.14
CA GLU A 67 0.26 -14.03 -4.97
C GLU A 67 0.53 -12.68 -4.33
N GLY A 68 0.52 -12.61 -3.00
CA GLY A 68 0.85 -11.43 -2.22
C GLY A 68 2.21 -10.84 -2.56
N LYS A 69 3.24 -11.69 -2.79
CA LYS A 69 4.59 -11.24 -3.17
C LYS A 69 4.63 -10.50 -4.51
N LYS A 70 3.80 -10.93 -5.47
CA LYS A 70 3.69 -10.24 -6.77
C LYS A 70 3.10 -8.85 -6.60
N TYR A 71 2.05 -8.73 -5.80
CA TYR A 71 1.42 -7.44 -5.50
C TYR A 71 2.33 -6.52 -4.70
N GLN A 72 3.10 -7.04 -3.74
CA GLN A 72 4.08 -6.26 -3.00
C GLN A 72 5.14 -5.66 -3.91
N THR A 73 5.70 -6.48 -4.80
CA THR A 73 6.73 -6.03 -5.75
C THR A 73 6.19 -4.91 -6.63
N LYS A 74 4.96 -5.08 -7.12
CA LYS A 74 4.28 -4.10 -7.97
C LYS A 74 3.98 -2.79 -7.21
N LEU A 75 3.38 -2.90 -6.02
CA LEU A 75 3.02 -1.79 -5.16
C LEU A 75 4.27 -1.00 -4.71
N GLN A 76 5.34 -1.69 -4.33
CA GLN A 76 6.62 -1.07 -3.98
C GLN A 76 7.26 -0.37 -5.19
N SER A 77 7.18 -0.97 -6.38
CA SER A 77 7.70 -0.36 -7.61
C SER A 77 6.96 0.93 -7.96
N ASP A 78 5.62 0.91 -7.96
CA ASP A 78 4.82 2.09 -8.28
C ASP A 78 4.97 3.19 -7.22
N TYR A 79 5.13 2.80 -5.95
CA TYR A 79 5.48 3.74 -4.89
C TYR A 79 6.87 4.37 -5.11
N ASN A 80 7.89 3.58 -5.42
CA ASN A 80 9.22 4.12 -5.71
C ASN A 80 9.20 5.07 -6.92
N ASN A 81 8.42 4.76 -7.95
CA ASN A 81 8.21 5.63 -9.11
C ASN A 81 7.58 6.97 -8.70
N LEU A 82 6.58 6.96 -7.81
CA LEU A 82 5.98 8.19 -7.26
C LEU A 82 7.02 9.03 -6.51
N ILE A 83 7.87 8.40 -5.68
CA ILE A 83 8.90 9.13 -4.93
C ILE A 83 9.97 9.74 -5.85
N GLN A 84 10.36 9.03 -6.92
CA GLN A 84 11.35 9.51 -7.88
C GLN A 84 10.80 10.59 -8.82
N SER A 85 9.51 10.50 -9.18
CA SER A 85 8.83 11.41 -10.09
C SER A 85 7.44 11.71 -9.56
N PRO A 86 7.31 12.64 -8.59
CA PRO A 86 6.04 12.96 -7.95
C PRO A 86 5.15 13.75 -8.90
N ASP A 87 4.33 13.03 -9.66
CA ASP A 87 3.39 13.59 -10.63
C ASP A 87 2.06 12.81 -10.61
N GLU A 88 1.07 13.34 -11.34
CA GLU A 88 -0.26 12.73 -11.38
C GLU A 88 -0.25 11.33 -12.03
N LYS A 89 0.67 11.07 -12.95
CA LYS A 89 0.75 9.81 -13.68
C LYS A 89 1.26 8.70 -12.76
N SER A 90 2.33 8.96 -12.01
CA SER A 90 2.87 8.01 -11.03
C SER A 90 1.88 7.78 -9.87
N ARG A 91 1.18 8.83 -9.41
CA ARG A 91 0.10 8.72 -8.41
C ARG A 91 -1.06 7.87 -8.92
N SER A 92 -1.57 8.17 -10.11
CA SER A 92 -2.69 7.42 -10.71
C SER A 92 -2.35 5.94 -10.89
N LYS A 93 -1.10 5.66 -11.27
CA LYS A 93 -0.63 4.29 -11.43
C LYS A 93 -0.60 3.53 -10.09
N LEU A 94 -0.05 4.15 -9.05
CA LEU A 94 -0.07 3.61 -7.68
C LEU A 94 -1.51 3.36 -7.20
N ASN A 95 -2.41 4.32 -7.38
CA ASN A 95 -3.81 4.20 -6.94
C ASN A 95 -4.55 3.08 -7.66
N SER A 96 -4.39 2.95 -8.97
CA SER A 96 -4.99 1.86 -9.74
C SER A 96 -4.53 0.49 -9.25
N ASP A 97 -3.25 0.36 -8.90
CA ASP A 97 -2.68 -0.88 -8.40
C ASP A 97 -3.20 -1.22 -7.00
N VAL A 98 -3.34 -0.21 -6.13
CA VAL A 98 -3.97 -0.36 -4.81
C VAL A 98 -5.43 -0.83 -4.95
N ASP A 99 -6.22 -0.21 -5.83
CA ASP A 99 -7.62 -0.59 -6.05
C ASP A 99 -7.77 -2.02 -6.57
N ASP A 100 -6.90 -2.43 -7.50
CA ASP A 100 -6.88 -3.79 -8.03
C ASP A 100 -6.53 -4.84 -6.96
N ILE A 101 -5.67 -4.48 -6.02
CA ILE A 101 -5.29 -5.33 -4.89
C ILE A 101 -6.43 -5.40 -3.86
N GLU A 102 -7.06 -4.28 -3.53
CA GLU A 102 -8.15 -4.18 -2.56
C GLU A 102 -9.33 -5.09 -2.94
N ARG A 103 -9.60 -5.26 -4.24
CA ARG A 103 -10.62 -6.20 -4.76
C ARG A 103 -10.27 -7.67 -4.61
N ARG A 104 -8.99 -7.99 -4.35
CA ARG A 104 -8.49 -9.37 -4.22
C ARG A 104 -8.37 -9.83 -2.77
N ILE A 105 -8.45 -8.91 -1.82
CA ILE A 105 -8.42 -9.16 -0.37
C ILE A 105 -9.86 -9.30 0.16
#